data_AF-A0A3B8ZE17-F1
#
_entry.id   AF-A0A3B8ZE17-F1
#
_cell.length_a   1.000
_cell.length_b   1.000
_cell.length_c   1.000
_cell.angle_alpha   90.00
_cell.angle_beta   90.00
_cell.angle_gamma   90.00
#
_symmetry.space_group_name_H-M   'P 1'
#
loop_
_entity.id
_entity.type
_entity.pdbx_description
1 polymer ?
#
loop_
_entity_poly.entity_id
_entity_poly.type
_entity_poly.pdbx_seq_one_letter_code
_entity_poly.pdbx_strand_id
1 'polypeptide(L)' 'MSLFGVIQNSANALQVAELGLHVVGNNVANAGTPGYIRQELNKATGPAYRYGSTILGSGVRAVGVVQKL' A
#
# COMPACT_ATOMS: atom_id res chain seq x y z
N MET A 1 -9.42 -5.99 -19.97
CA MET A 1 -9.36 -4.94 -18.92
C MET A 1 -10.55 -4.03 -19.11
N SER A 2 -11.57 -4.11 -18.24
CA SER A 2 -12.73 -3.21 -18.27
C SER A 2 -12.38 -1.85 -17.64
N LEU A 3 -13.02 -0.76 -18.07
CA LEU A 3 -12.90 0.56 -17.44
C LEU A 3 -13.12 0.48 -15.92
N PHE A 4 -14.12 -0.29 -15.49
CA PHE A 4 -14.40 -0.52 -14.07
C PHE A 4 -13.23 -1.17 -13.34
N GLY A 5 -12.53 -2.11 -13.99
CA GLY A 5 -11.35 -2.76 -13.43
C GLY A 5 -10.16 -1.80 -13.28
N VAL A 6 -9.99 -0.86 -14.22
CA VAL A 6 -8.95 0.18 -14.11
C VAL A 6 -9.27 1.14 -12.97
N ILE A 7 -10.51 1.63 -12.88
CA ILE A 7 -10.94 2.55 -11.82
C ILE A 7 -10.76 1.91 -10.44
N GLN A 8 -11.16 0.65 -10.28
CA GLN A 8 -11.02 -0.08 -9.02
C GLN A 8 -9.55 -0.25 -8.61
N ASN A 9 -8.67 -0.60 -9.54
CA ASN A 9 -7.24 -0.69 -9.28
C ASN A 9 -6.62 0.66 -8.90
N SER A 10 -7.03 1.75 -9.58
CA SER A 10 -6.56 3.10 -9.27
C SER A 10 -7.04 3.58 -7.89
N ALA A 11 -8.31 3.33 -7.55
CA ALA A 11 -8.87 3.66 -6.24
C ALA A 11 -8.14 2.92 -5.11
N ASN A 12 -7.86 1.63 -5.32
CA ASN A 12 -7.09 0.83 -4.39
C ASN A 12 -5.65 1.38 -4.21
N ALA A 13 -4.97 1.72 -5.31
CA ALA A 13 -3.62 2.30 -5.24
C ALA A 13 -3.60 3.63 -4.49
N LEU A 14 -4.61 4.48 -4.69
CA LEU A 14 -4.78 5.73 -3.97
C LEU A 14 -4.95 5.49 -2.47
N GLN A 15 -5.82 4.56 -2.08
CA GLN A 15 -6.03 4.22 -0.67
C GLN A 15 -4.74 3.71 0.00
N VAL A 16 -3.94 2.90 -0.69
CA VAL A 16 -2.64 2.43 -0.18
C VAL A 16 -1.65 3.60 -0.05
N ALA A 17 -1.69 4.58 -0.96
CA ALA A 17 -0.86 5.77 -0.88
C ALA A 17 -1.26 6.66 0.31
N GLU A 18 -2.55 6.88 0.53
CA GLU A 18 -3.08 7.62 1.68
C GLU A 18 -2.67 6.98 3.01
N LEU A 19 -2.77 5.65 3.12
CA LEU A 19 -2.28 4.91 4.28
C LEU A 19 -0.77 5.15 4.50
N GLY A 20 0.01 5.21 3.41
CA GLY A 20 1.43 5.55 3.47
C GLY A 20 1.68 6.95 4.01
N LEU A 21 0.87 7.94 3.60
CA LEU A 21 0.94 9.31 4.12
C LEU A 21 0.63 9.35 5.62
N HIS A 22 -0.32 8.56 6.11
CA HIS A 22 -0.60 8.46 7.54
C HIS A 22 0.60 7.91 8.33
N VAL A 23 1.26 6.85 7.83
CA VAL A 23 2.46 6.30 8.47
C VAL A 23 3.59 7.33 8.49
N VAL A 24 3.81 8.03 7.39
CA VAL A 24 4.80 9.13 7.33
C VAL A 24 4.43 10.26 8.29
N GLY A 25 3.16 10.66 8.36
CA GLY A 25 2.68 11.68 9.28
C GLY A 25 2.95 11.31 10.74
N ASN A 26 2.67 10.07 11.12
CA ASN A 26 3.00 9.55 12.46
C ASN A 26 4.50 9.58 12.73
N ASN A 27 5.33 9.20 11.77
CA ASN A 27 6.79 9.26 11.92
C ASN A 27 7.28 10.69 12.13
N VAL A 28 6.76 11.64 11.35
CA VAL A 28 7.13 13.07 11.46
C VAL A 28 6.70 13.64 12.81
N ALA A 29 5.47 13.36 13.23
CA ALA A 29 4.94 13.83 14.51
C ALA A 29 5.75 13.32 15.72
N ASN A 30 6.31 12.11 15.61
CA ASN A 30 7.08 11.48 16.69
C ASN A 30 8.61 11.56 16.50
N ALA A 31 9.10 12.31 15.50
CA ALA A 31 10.53 12.39 15.20
C ALA A 31 11.39 12.89 16.38
N GLY A 32 10.83 13.72 17.26
CA GLY A 32 11.50 14.22 18.47
C GLY A 32 11.32 13.36 19.72
N THR A 33 10.61 12.23 19.65
CA THR A 33 10.31 11.40 20.82
C THR A 33 11.44 10.38 21.04
N PRO A 34 12.21 10.45 22.15
CA PRO A 34 13.26 9.48 22.42
C PRO A 34 12.69 8.05 22.50
N GLY A 35 13.36 7.10 21.86
CA GLY A 35 12.92 5.70 21.82
C GLY A 35 11.80 5.40 20.81
N TYR A 36 11.32 6.39 20.04
CA TYR A 36 10.40 6.12 18.94
C TYR A 36 11.11 5.38 17.80
N ILE A 37 10.54 4.26 17.37
CA ILE A 37 11.00 3.50 16.21
C ILE A 37 10.09 3.85 15.03
N ARG A 38 10.70 4.38 13.97
CA ARG A 38 10.00 4.72 12.73
C ARG A 38 9.25 3.50 12.17
N GLN A 39 8.11 3.77 11.57
CA GLN A 39 7.25 2.80 10.93
C GLN A 39 7.37 2.87 9.41
N GLU A 40 7.22 1.76 8.73
CA GLU A 40 7.16 1.68 7.28
C GLU A 40 5.93 0.90 6.84
N LEU A 41 5.21 1.41 5.84
CA LEU A 41 4.11 0.69 5.23
C LEU A 41 4.66 -0.35 4.25
N ASN A 42 4.54 -1.63 4.60
CA ASN A 42 4.91 -2.71 3.71
C ASN A 42 3.82 -2.90 2.63
N LYS A 43 4.23 -2.87 1.37
CA LYS A 43 3.36 -2.98 0.20
C LYS A 43 3.74 -4.21 -0.60
N ALA A 44 2.74 -4.96 -1.08
CA ALA A 44 2.95 -6.08 -1.99
C ALA A 44 1.99 -5.99 -3.18
N THR A 45 2.28 -6.74 -4.23
CA THR A 45 1.34 -6.93 -5.33
C THR A 45 0.10 -7.65 -4.83
N GLY A 46 -1.08 -7.22 -5.29
CA GLY A 46 -2.32 -7.96 -5.08
C GLY A 46 -2.31 -9.31 -5.81
N PRO A 47 -3.24 -10.22 -5.46
CA PRO A 47 -3.34 -11.53 -6.10
C PRO A 47 -3.61 -11.38 -7.60
N ALA A 48 -2.86 -12.12 -8.41
CA ALA A 48 -3.08 -12.12 -9.86
C ALA A 48 -4.30 -12.98 -10.23
N TYR A 49 -5.10 -12.49 -11.17
CA TYR A 49 -6.23 -13.20 -11.75
C TYR A 49 -5.83 -13.80 -13.10
N ARG A 50 -6.08 -15.10 -13.29
CA ARG A 50 -5.85 -15.74 -14.59
C ARG A 50 -7.15 -15.72 -15.40
N TYR A 51 -7.06 -15.20 -16.62
CA TYR A 51 -8.15 -15.20 -17.60
C TYR A 51 -7.66 -15.91 -18.87
N GLY A 52 -8.04 -17.18 -19.02
CA GLY A 52 -7.50 -18.04 -20.07
C GLY A 52 -5.98 -18.19 -19.97
N SER A 53 -5.26 -17.84 -21.03
CA SER A 53 -3.79 -17.84 -21.09
C SER A 53 -3.14 -16.56 -20.51
N THR A 54 -3.94 -15.57 -20.11
CA THR A 54 -3.43 -14.26 -19.65
C THR A 54 -3.47 -14.15 -18.13
N ILE A 55 -2.40 -13.58 -17.54
CA ILE A 55 -2.35 -13.25 -16.11
C ILE A 55 -2.54 -11.74 -15.97
N LEU A 56 -3.54 -11.34 -15.18
CA LEU A 56 -3.88 -9.95 -14.88
C LEU A 56 -3.50 -9.64 -13.43
N GLY A 57 -2.68 -8.60 -13.21
CA GLY A 57 -2.37 -8.11 -11.87
C GLY A 57 -3.55 -7.31 -11.29
N SER A 58 -3.76 -7.41 -9.98
CA SER A 58 -4.82 -6.69 -9.26
C SER A 58 -4.31 -5.45 -8.52
N GLY A 59 -3.24 -4.82 -9.02
CA GLY A 59 -2.63 -3.65 -8.39
C GLY A 59 -1.79 -3.97 -7.15
N VAL A 60 -1.83 -3.07 -6.17
CA VAL A 60 -1.01 -3.10 -4.95
C VAL A 60 -1.89 -3.39 -3.73
N ARG A 61 -1.32 -3.83 -2.62
CA ARG A 61 -2.02 -3.89 -1.33
C ARG A 61 -1.06 -3.53 -0.21
N ALA A 62 -1.61 -2.97 0.85
CA ALA A 62 -0.92 -2.86 2.13
C ALA A 62 -0.86 -4.26 2.78
N VAL A 63 0.33 -4.73 3.10
CA VAL A 63 0.54 -5.99 3.84
C VAL A 63 0.47 -5.73 5.34
N GLY A 64 0.98 -4.59 5.78
CA GLY A 64 0.97 -4.17 7.17
C GLY A 64 1.95 -3.03 7.42
N VAL A 65 1.91 -2.48 8.62
CA VAL A 65 2.87 -1.48 9.08
C VAL A 65 3.91 -2.19 9.94
N VAL A 66 5.18 -2.04 9.59
CA VAL A 66 6.30 -2.66 10.31
C VAL A 66 7.17 -1.59 10.93
N GLN A 67 7.72 -1.87 12.11
CA GLN A 67 8.74 -1.01 12.71
C GLN A 67 10.09 -1.28 12.07
N LYS A 68 10.84 -0.22 11.77
CA LYS A 68 12.17 -0.30 11.17
C LYS A 68 13.20 0.29 12.10
N LEU A 69 13.93 -0.60 12.77
CA LEU A 69 15.15 -0.27 13.52
C LEU A 69 16.24 0.32 12.61
#